data_AF-A0A957V9U1-F1
#
_entry.id   AF-A0A957V9U1-F1
#
_cell.length_a   1.000
_cell.length_b   1.000
_cell.length_c   1.000
_cell.angle_alpha   90.00
_cell.angle_beta   90.00
_cell.angle_gamma   90.00
#
_symmetry.space_group_name_H-M   'P 1'
#
loop_
_entity.id
_entity.type
_entity.pdbx_description
1 polymer ?
#
loop_
_entity_poly.entity_id
_entity_poly.type
_entity_poly.pdbx_seq_one_letter_code
_entity_poly.pdbx_strand_id
1 'polypeptide(L)'
;MQLSDGDFALLVNDAYKAFGSVLSLSRSPLATSPLVEPTLVLDNLTPAAADRGRGLQLVLRWAVEQLAPATPLHPLGTERPWDDPTWREPAWWRYTILRHRYVEPLHPDTFVEGGRFTETLIALTGIPSADTFFDERNRAIRAAADILRRQMRSGAADVDLRQRALSAACAPLARN
;
A
#
# COMPACT_ATOMS: atom_id res chain seq x y z
N MET A 1 10.78 12.65 -19.85
CA MET A 1 9.46 13.30 -19.68
C MET A 1 9.15 13.31 -18.19
N GLN A 2 9.10 14.47 -17.54
CA GLN A 2 8.65 14.53 -16.13
C GLN A 2 7.14 14.31 -16.12
N LEU A 3 6.67 13.25 -15.45
CA LEU A 3 5.24 13.01 -15.24
C LEU A 3 4.68 14.13 -14.35
N SER A 4 3.49 14.63 -14.70
CA SER A 4 2.80 15.60 -13.85
C SER A 4 2.39 14.96 -12.51
N ASP A 5 2.10 15.79 -11.51
CA ASP A 5 1.74 15.27 -10.19
C ASP A 5 0.45 14.44 -10.23
N GLY A 6 -0.51 14.85 -11.06
CA GLY A 6 -1.76 14.14 -11.30
C GLY A 6 -1.56 12.80 -12.00
N ASP A 7 -0.75 12.76 -13.06
CA ASP A 7 -0.51 11.53 -13.83
C ASP A 7 0.17 10.46 -12.99
N PHE A 8 1.14 10.86 -12.16
CA PHE A 8 1.80 9.92 -11.28
C PHE A 8 0.87 9.42 -10.16
N ALA A 9 0.00 10.27 -9.62
CA ALA A 9 -1.02 9.83 -8.66
C ALA A 9 -1.99 8.81 -9.29
N LEU A 10 -2.31 8.94 -10.58
CA LEU A 10 -3.09 7.95 -11.33
C LEU A 10 -2.34 6.62 -11.50
N LEU A 11 -1.04 6.65 -11.78
CA LEU A 11 -0.23 5.42 -11.84
C LEU A 11 -0.18 4.70 -10.48
N VAL A 12 -0.01 5.45 -9.39
CA VAL A 12 -0.01 4.90 -8.03
C VAL A 12 -1.37 4.32 -7.67
N ASN A 13 -2.43 5.02 -8.02
CA ASN A 13 -3.82 4.56 -7.88
C ASN A 13 -4.08 3.21 -8.57
N ASP A 14 -3.63 3.08 -9.82
CA ASP A 14 -3.83 1.86 -10.59
C ASP A 14 -2.95 0.72 -10.08
N ALA A 15 -1.75 1.03 -9.60
CA ALA A 15 -0.90 0.06 -8.91
C ALA A 15 -1.54 -0.46 -7.62
N TYR A 16 -2.16 0.40 -6.80
CA TYR A 16 -2.92 -0.05 -5.62
C TYR A 16 -4.12 -0.93 -5.98
N LYS A 17 -4.87 -0.61 -7.04
CA LYS A 17 -5.96 -1.49 -7.51
C LYS A 17 -5.43 -2.86 -7.97
N ALA A 18 -4.21 -2.91 -8.50
CA ALA A 18 -3.54 -4.13 -8.93
C ALA A 18 -2.79 -4.86 -7.81
N PHE A 19 -2.79 -4.35 -6.56
CA PHE A 19 -1.92 -4.82 -5.47
C PHE A 19 -1.97 -6.34 -5.24
N GLY A 20 -3.15 -6.95 -5.35
CA GLY A 20 -3.35 -8.40 -5.16
C GLY A 20 -2.82 -9.28 -6.30
N SER A 21 -2.28 -8.72 -7.39
CA SER A 21 -1.83 -9.46 -8.56
C SER A 21 -0.41 -9.07 -8.94
N VAL A 22 0.58 -9.92 -8.60
CA VAL A 22 2.00 -9.74 -8.96
C VAL A 22 2.17 -9.57 -10.48
N LEU A 23 1.40 -10.31 -11.28
CA LEU A 23 1.42 -10.20 -12.74
C LEU A 23 0.88 -8.86 -13.24
N SER A 24 -0.15 -8.30 -12.60
CA SER A 24 -0.68 -6.98 -12.98
C SER A 24 0.28 -5.88 -12.54
N LEU A 25 0.86 -6.00 -11.35
CA LEU A 25 1.89 -5.09 -10.86
C LEU A 25 3.13 -5.08 -11.74
N SER A 26 3.60 -6.24 -12.22
CA SER A 26 4.79 -6.30 -13.07
C SER A 26 4.65 -5.59 -14.41
N ARG A 27 3.41 -5.36 -14.88
CA ARG A 27 3.08 -4.60 -16.08
C ARG A 27 2.94 -3.10 -15.80
N SER A 28 2.94 -2.69 -14.54
CA SER A 28 2.87 -1.26 -14.18
C SER A 28 4.14 -0.53 -14.61
N PRO A 29 4.03 0.71 -15.13
CA PRO A 29 5.19 1.58 -15.34
C PRO A 29 6.02 1.82 -14.06
N LEU A 30 5.41 1.69 -12.87
CA LEU A 30 6.13 1.83 -11.61
C LEU A 30 7.05 0.63 -11.33
N ALA A 31 6.75 -0.55 -11.88
CA ALA A 31 7.55 -1.75 -11.67
C ALA A 31 8.91 -1.72 -12.39
N THR A 32 9.03 -0.89 -13.43
CA THR A 32 10.27 -0.65 -14.17
C THR A 32 10.96 0.66 -13.76
N SER A 33 10.48 1.30 -12.70
CA SER A 33 11.04 2.56 -12.20
C SER A 33 12.10 2.33 -11.11
N PRO A 34 12.95 3.34 -10.81
CA PRO A 34 13.93 3.26 -9.73
C PRO A 34 13.36 2.96 -8.34
N LEU A 35 12.05 3.09 -8.14
CA LEU A 35 11.38 2.68 -6.89
C LEU A 35 11.67 1.24 -6.52
N VAL A 36 11.73 0.35 -7.52
CA VAL A 36 11.77 -1.08 -7.31
C VAL A 36 13.19 -1.61 -7.20
N GLU A 37 14.18 -0.90 -7.74
CA GLU A 37 15.59 -1.32 -7.76
C GLU A 37 16.13 -1.78 -6.39
N PRO A 38 15.88 -1.07 -5.26
CA PRO A 38 16.37 -1.50 -3.96
C PRO A 38 15.84 -2.87 -3.50
N THR A 39 14.69 -3.30 -4.05
CA THR A 39 14.02 -4.54 -3.67
C THR A 39 14.45 -5.75 -4.49
N LEU A 40 15.21 -5.55 -5.57
CA LEU A 40 15.66 -6.61 -6.49
C LEU A 40 16.94 -7.29 -5.97
N VAL A 41 16.85 -7.85 -4.76
CA VAL A 41 18.02 -8.32 -4.00
C VAL A 41 18.55 -9.69 -4.43
N LEU A 42 17.75 -10.47 -5.15
CA LEU A 42 18.11 -11.81 -5.64
C LEU A 42 18.74 -11.78 -7.03
N ASP A 43 18.25 -10.88 -7.90
CA ASP A 43 18.82 -10.61 -9.21
C ASP A 43 18.53 -9.15 -9.57
N ASN A 44 19.56 -8.31 -9.57
CA ASN A 44 19.48 -6.91 -9.95
C ASN A 44 19.95 -6.64 -11.39
N LEU A 45 20.54 -7.63 -12.07
CA LEU A 45 21.06 -7.46 -13.43
C LEU A 45 20.00 -7.80 -14.47
N THR A 46 19.24 -8.88 -14.23
CA THR A 46 18.21 -9.39 -15.16
C THR A 46 16.92 -9.80 -14.43
N PRO A 47 16.36 -8.94 -13.56
CA PRO A 47 15.20 -9.27 -12.74
C PRO A 47 14.02 -9.77 -13.59
N ALA A 48 13.41 -10.88 -13.18
CA ALA A 48 12.22 -11.37 -13.84
C ALA A 48 11.05 -10.41 -13.62
N ALA A 49 10.02 -10.49 -14.47
CA ALA A 49 8.81 -9.68 -14.32
C ALA A 49 8.15 -9.90 -12.94
N ALA A 50 8.13 -11.15 -12.45
CA ALA A 50 7.59 -11.47 -11.13
C ALA A 50 8.33 -10.76 -9.99
N ASP A 51 9.66 -10.63 -10.09
CA ASP A 51 10.48 -9.97 -9.06
C ASP A 51 10.19 -8.46 -9.02
N ARG A 52 10.06 -7.83 -10.20
CA ARG A 52 9.61 -6.43 -10.29
C ARG A 52 8.21 -6.23 -9.71
N GLY A 53 7.29 -7.17 -9.97
CA GLY A 53 5.94 -7.14 -9.41
C GLY A 53 5.91 -7.24 -7.88
N ARG A 54 6.67 -8.18 -7.31
CA ARG A 54 6.82 -8.33 -5.85
C ARG A 54 7.52 -7.13 -5.22
N GLY A 55 8.55 -6.62 -5.88
CA GLY A 55 9.26 -5.42 -5.45
C GLY A 55 8.35 -4.20 -5.40
N LEU A 56 7.51 -4.00 -6.44
CA LEU A 56 6.50 -2.94 -6.43
C LEU A 56 5.47 -3.16 -5.30
N GLN A 57 5.04 -4.41 -5.06
CA GLN A 57 4.14 -4.71 -3.95
C GLN A 57 4.73 -4.30 -2.59
N LEU A 58 6.02 -4.60 -2.37
CA LEU A 58 6.75 -4.22 -1.15
C LEU A 58 6.82 -2.69 -1.01
N VAL A 59 7.16 -1.97 -2.08
CA VAL A 59 7.22 -0.51 -2.11
C VAL A 59 5.86 0.12 -1.81
N LEU A 60 4.78 -0.39 -2.40
CA LEU A 60 3.42 0.10 -2.16
C LEU A 60 2.98 -0.14 -0.71
N ARG A 61 3.32 -1.30 -0.15
CA ARG A 61 3.10 -1.62 1.27
C ARG A 61 3.84 -0.64 2.18
N TRP A 62 5.13 -0.44 1.93
CA TRP A 62 5.96 0.54 2.66
C TRP A 62 5.34 1.94 2.60
N ALA A 63 4.90 2.40 1.43
CA ALA A 63 4.27 3.71 1.29
C ALA A 63 2.97 3.85 2.10
N VAL A 64 2.18 2.78 2.27
CA VAL A 64 1.02 2.80 3.17
C VAL A 64 1.47 2.94 4.62
N GLU A 65 2.50 2.24 5.07
CA GLU A 65 3.02 2.38 6.44
C GLU A 65 3.43 3.82 6.76
N GLN A 66 4.03 4.53 5.79
CA GLN A 66 4.42 5.93 5.95
C GLN A 66 3.23 6.91 6.06
N LEU A 67 1.99 6.47 5.83
CA LEU A 67 0.78 7.29 6.04
C LEU A 67 0.30 7.26 7.49
N ALA A 68 0.78 6.34 8.32
CA ALA A 68 0.40 6.28 9.72
C ALA A 68 0.96 7.52 10.45
N PRO A 69 0.14 8.24 11.24
CA PRO A 69 0.58 9.43 11.96
C PRO A 69 1.57 9.12 13.09
N ALA A 70 1.59 7.86 13.56
CA ALA A 70 2.51 7.30 14.54
C ALA A 70 2.71 5.81 14.25
N THR A 71 3.61 5.16 14.98
CA THR A 71 3.79 3.69 14.88
C THR A 71 2.47 2.98 15.20
N PRO A 72 1.91 2.18 14.27
CA PRO A 72 0.68 1.45 14.52
C PRO A 72 0.85 0.41 15.62
N LEU A 73 -0.12 0.30 16.53
CA LEU A 73 -0.19 -0.80 17.51
C LEU A 73 -0.33 -2.16 16.81
N HIS A 74 -1.08 -2.17 15.71
CA HIS A 74 -1.30 -3.33 14.85
C HIS A 74 -0.70 -3.03 13.47
N PRO A 75 0.61 -3.25 13.26
CA PRO A 75 1.26 -3.00 11.97
C PRO A 75 0.72 -3.92 10.86
N LEU A 76 1.11 -3.63 9.62
CA LEU A 76 0.76 -4.49 8.49
C LEU A 76 1.27 -5.93 8.73
N GLY A 77 0.44 -6.91 8.37
CA GLY A 77 0.65 -8.33 8.63
C GLY A 77 0.09 -8.82 9.96
N THR A 78 -0.42 -7.93 10.81
CA THR A 78 -1.05 -8.28 12.09
C THR A 78 -2.55 -7.97 12.05
N GLU A 79 -3.35 -8.85 12.66
CA GLU A 79 -4.78 -8.60 12.82
C GLU A 79 -5.01 -7.35 13.69
N ARG A 80 -5.92 -6.48 13.23
CA ARG A 80 -6.32 -5.26 13.93
C ARG A 80 -7.70 -5.47 14.57
N PRO A 81 -7.82 -5.40 15.91
CA PRO A 81 -9.10 -5.51 16.62
C PRO A 81 -10.11 -4.42 16.22
N TRP A 82 -11.40 -4.72 16.35
CA TRP A 82 -12.49 -3.80 15.99
C TRP A 82 -12.67 -2.62 16.96
N ASP A 83 -12.21 -2.79 18.19
CA ASP A 83 -12.24 -1.80 19.25
C ASP A 83 -10.98 -0.92 19.31
N ASP A 84 -10.04 -1.10 18.37
CA ASP A 84 -8.88 -0.22 18.22
C ASP A 84 -9.33 1.25 18.05
N PRO A 85 -8.95 2.16 18.97
CA PRO A 85 -9.43 3.54 18.95
C PRO A 85 -9.04 4.27 17.66
N THR A 86 -7.93 3.86 17.04
CA THR A 86 -7.40 4.50 15.83
C THR A 86 -8.26 4.24 14.59
N TRP A 87 -9.31 3.41 14.67
CA TRP A 87 -10.30 3.28 13.58
C TRP A 87 -11.02 4.60 13.33
N ARG A 88 -11.46 5.27 14.40
CA ARG A 88 -12.30 6.48 14.34
C ARG A 88 -11.52 7.78 14.35
N GLU A 89 -10.20 7.72 14.54
CA GLU A 89 -9.35 8.90 14.57
C GLU A 89 -9.08 9.44 13.16
N PRO A 90 -9.45 10.70 12.84
CA PRO A 90 -9.28 11.23 11.48
C PRO A 90 -7.83 11.27 10.98
N ALA A 91 -6.86 11.44 11.88
CA ALA A 91 -5.44 11.40 11.54
C ALA A 91 -5.00 10.05 10.96
N TRP A 92 -5.70 8.97 11.29
CA TRP A 92 -5.41 7.60 10.85
C TRP A 92 -6.20 7.18 9.61
N TRP A 93 -7.16 7.99 9.13
CA TRP A 93 -8.04 7.58 8.03
C TRP A 93 -7.27 7.23 6.76
N ARG A 94 -6.25 7.99 6.36
CA ARG A 94 -5.49 7.71 5.13
C ARG A 94 -4.78 6.35 5.17
N TYR A 95 -4.11 6.07 6.29
CA TYR A 95 -3.50 4.76 6.55
C TYR A 95 -4.56 3.66 6.52
N THR A 96 -5.64 3.83 7.30
CA THR A 96 -6.72 2.84 7.45
C THR A 96 -7.39 2.52 6.11
N ILE A 97 -7.73 3.55 5.33
CA ILE A 97 -8.38 3.41 4.03
C ILE A 97 -7.48 2.64 3.06
N LEU A 98 -6.21 3.04 2.87
CA LEU A 98 -5.36 2.33 1.89
C LEU A 98 -4.94 0.94 2.35
N ARG A 99 -4.65 0.77 3.65
CA ARG A 99 -4.39 -0.54 4.24
C ARG A 99 -5.52 -1.48 3.89
N HIS A 100 -6.73 -1.16 4.33
CA HIS A 100 -7.83 -2.11 4.23
C HIS A 100 -8.48 -2.14 2.85
N ARG A 101 -8.33 -1.11 2.00
CA ARG A 101 -8.88 -1.17 0.64
C ARG A 101 -8.04 -2.04 -0.30
N TYR A 102 -6.72 -2.05 -0.13
CA TYR A 102 -5.80 -2.59 -1.13
C TYR A 102 -4.77 -3.59 -0.58
N VAL A 103 -4.17 -3.30 0.57
CA VAL A 103 -3.02 -4.06 1.08
C VAL A 103 -3.45 -5.27 1.90
N GLU A 104 -4.38 -5.06 2.83
CA GLU A 104 -4.96 -6.05 3.73
C GLU A 104 -6.49 -5.92 3.74
N PRO A 105 -7.15 -6.35 2.65
CA PRO A 105 -8.60 -6.33 2.56
C PRO A 105 -9.28 -6.99 3.76
N LEU A 106 -10.30 -6.31 4.28
CA LEU A 106 -11.21 -6.91 5.24
C LEU A 106 -11.82 -8.18 4.67
N HIS A 107 -11.88 -9.24 5.48
CA HIS A 107 -12.47 -10.52 5.09
C HIS A 107 -13.98 -10.35 4.85
N PRO A 108 -14.60 -11.01 3.87
CA PRO A 108 -16.04 -10.86 3.60
C PRO A 108 -16.94 -11.08 4.83
N ASP A 109 -16.57 -12.00 5.73
CA ASP A 109 -17.31 -12.27 6.97
C ASP A 109 -17.32 -11.10 7.96
N THR A 110 -16.47 -10.10 7.75
CA THR A 110 -16.39 -8.90 8.58
C THR A 110 -17.34 -7.79 8.12
N PHE A 111 -18.07 -8.02 7.03
CA PHE A 111 -18.97 -7.01 6.49
C PHE A 111 -20.16 -6.80 7.42
N VAL A 112 -20.35 -5.56 7.87
CA VAL A 112 -21.42 -5.19 8.81
C VAL A 112 -22.77 -5.39 8.12
N GLU A 113 -23.66 -6.18 8.73
CA GLU A 113 -25.07 -6.37 8.32
C GLU A 113 -25.25 -6.80 6.84
N GLY A 114 -24.29 -7.55 6.27
CA GLY A 114 -24.32 -7.93 4.85
C GLY A 114 -24.00 -6.78 3.89
N GLY A 115 -23.44 -5.69 4.42
CA GLY A 115 -22.99 -4.53 3.67
C GLY A 115 -21.82 -4.82 2.74
N ARG A 116 -21.51 -3.85 1.89
CA ARG A 116 -20.37 -3.92 0.97
C ARG A 116 -19.09 -3.47 1.67
N PHE A 117 -17.96 -3.81 1.06
CA PHE A 117 -16.62 -3.42 1.54
C PHE A 117 -16.54 -1.93 1.95
N THR A 118 -17.01 -1.01 1.10
CA THR A 118 -16.94 0.44 1.36
C THR A 118 -17.82 0.85 2.54
N GLU A 119 -19.03 0.31 2.64
CA GLU A 119 -19.97 0.58 3.74
C GLU A 119 -19.39 0.13 5.08
N THR A 120 -18.74 -1.04 5.08
CA THR A 120 -18.04 -1.58 6.26
C THR A 120 -16.92 -0.65 6.72
N LEU A 121 -16.07 -0.17 5.79
CA LEU A 121 -15.02 0.80 6.17
C LEU A 121 -15.58 2.13 6.65
N ILE A 122 -16.66 2.64 6.04
CA ILE A 122 -17.33 3.86 6.49
C ILE A 122 -17.82 3.68 7.93
N ALA A 123 -18.49 2.57 8.23
CA ALA A 123 -18.99 2.26 9.57
C ALA A 123 -17.87 2.16 10.61
N LEU A 124 -16.77 1.47 10.28
CA LEU A 124 -15.61 1.33 11.18
C LEU A 124 -14.91 2.66 11.43
N THR A 125 -14.68 3.43 10.37
CA THR A 125 -13.94 4.71 10.45
C THR A 125 -14.76 5.86 11.02
N GLY A 126 -16.09 5.74 11.05
CA GLY A 126 -16.99 6.83 11.42
C GLY A 126 -16.99 8.00 10.44
N ILE A 127 -16.51 7.78 9.20
CA ILE A 127 -16.54 8.79 8.15
C ILE A 127 -18.02 9.09 7.81
N PRO A 128 -18.43 10.37 7.72
CA PRO A 128 -19.85 10.73 7.74
C PRO A 128 -20.61 10.36 6.46
N SER A 129 -19.94 10.15 5.34
CA SER A 129 -20.59 9.82 4.07
C SER A 129 -19.65 9.09 3.10
N ALA A 130 -20.24 8.47 2.07
CA ALA A 130 -19.50 7.87 0.97
C ALA A 130 -18.67 8.90 0.19
N ASP A 131 -19.19 10.11 -0.02
CA ASP A 131 -18.46 11.17 -0.72
C ASP A 131 -17.22 11.58 0.07
N THR A 132 -17.34 11.81 1.39
CA THR A 132 -16.19 12.10 2.26
C THR A 132 -15.19 10.95 2.28
N PHE A 133 -15.67 9.70 2.25
CA PHE A 133 -14.80 8.53 2.14
C PHE A 133 -13.99 8.52 0.83
N PHE A 134 -14.64 8.78 -0.31
CA PHE A 134 -13.95 8.81 -1.59
C PHE A 134 -12.96 9.98 -1.69
N ASP A 135 -13.30 11.13 -1.11
CA ASP A 135 -12.38 12.27 -0.99
C ASP A 135 -11.15 11.92 -0.16
N GLU A 136 -11.33 11.32 1.02
CA GLU A 136 -10.21 10.91 1.87
C GLU A 136 -9.38 9.79 1.24
N ARG A 137 -10.02 8.87 0.53
CA ARG A 137 -9.33 7.86 -0.27
C ARG A 137 -8.46 8.51 -1.34
N ASN A 138 -8.97 9.52 -2.05
CA ASN A 138 -8.20 10.24 -3.07
C ASN A 138 -7.06 11.06 -2.46
N ARG A 139 -7.27 11.68 -1.28
CA ARG A 139 -6.21 12.34 -0.50
C ARG A 139 -5.14 11.35 -0.06
N ALA A 140 -5.52 10.15 0.37
CA ALA A 140 -4.60 9.10 0.77
C ALA A 140 -3.73 8.62 -0.41
N ILE A 141 -4.34 8.43 -1.59
CA ILE A 141 -3.59 8.11 -2.83
C ILE A 141 -2.58 9.20 -3.19
N ARG A 142 -2.98 10.48 -3.13
CA ARG A 142 -2.06 11.60 -3.39
C ARG A 142 -0.92 11.63 -2.39
N ALA A 143 -1.21 11.43 -1.11
CA ALA A 143 -0.19 11.36 -0.05
C ALA A 143 0.80 10.21 -0.27
N ALA A 144 0.31 9.02 -0.63
CA ALA A 144 1.16 7.88 -0.99
C ALA A 144 2.00 8.17 -2.24
N ALA A 145 1.42 8.82 -3.25
CA ALA A 145 2.14 9.24 -4.44
C ALA A 145 3.26 10.23 -4.12
N ASP A 146 3.03 11.17 -3.21
CA ASP A 146 4.07 12.11 -2.78
C ASP A 146 5.21 11.42 -2.02
N ILE A 147 4.89 10.42 -1.17
CA ILE A 147 5.88 9.57 -0.50
C ILE A 147 6.75 8.84 -1.54
N LEU A 148 6.11 8.16 -2.49
CA LEU A 148 6.79 7.41 -3.54
C LEU A 148 7.63 8.33 -4.43
N ARG A 149 7.12 9.51 -4.79
CA ARG A 149 7.87 10.48 -5.59
C ARG A 149 9.09 11.03 -4.84
N ARG A 150 8.98 11.29 -3.54
CA ARG A 150 10.14 11.65 -2.71
C ARG A 150 11.16 10.51 -2.69
N GLN A 151 10.70 9.27 -2.49
CA GLN A 151 11.56 8.10 -2.51
C GLN A 151 12.29 7.92 -3.85
N MET A 152 11.62 8.11 -4.98
CA MET A 152 12.26 8.08 -6.31
C MET A 152 13.38 9.10 -6.46
N ARG A 153 13.28 10.26 -5.79
CA ARG A 153 14.23 11.36 -5.92
C ARG A 153 15.39 11.24 -4.95
N SER A 154 15.12 10.82 -3.71
CA SER A 154 16.12 10.84 -2.63
C SER A 154 16.71 9.47 -2.31
N GLY A 155 16.04 8.35 -2.65
CA GLY A 155 16.47 7.01 -2.27
C GLY A 155 16.56 6.80 -0.75
N ALA A 156 15.88 7.64 0.04
CA ALA A 156 16.10 7.70 1.50
C ALA A 156 15.76 6.39 2.22
N ALA A 157 14.83 5.60 1.67
CA ALA A 157 14.42 4.31 2.20
C ALA A 157 15.08 3.11 1.50
N ASP A 158 16.10 3.29 0.66
CA ASP A 158 16.69 2.18 -0.12
C ASP A 158 17.22 1.06 0.77
N VAL A 159 17.88 1.41 1.88
CA VAL A 159 18.42 0.44 2.84
C VAL A 159 17.29 -0.35 3.52
N ASP A 160 16.23 0.35 3.95
CA ASP A 160 15.06 -0.28 4.57
C ASP A 160 14.34 -1.22 3.59
N LEU A 161 14.06 -0.75 2.37
CA LEU A 161 13.42 -1.53 1.31
C LEU A 161 14.25 -2.76 0.92
N ARG A 162 15.58 -2.63 0.84
CA ARG A 162 16.49 -3.75 0.60
C ARG A 162 16.43 -4.77 1.73
N GLN A 163 16.47 -4.31 2.99
CA GLN A 163 16.42 -5.20 4.14
C GLN A 163 15.10 -5.97 4.19
N ARG A 164 13.98 -5.30 3.93
CA ARG A 164 12.66 -5.92 3.84
C ARG A 164 12.58 -6.95 2.72
N ALA A 165 13.15 -6.65 1.56
CA ALA A 165 13.19 -7.58 0.43
C ALA A 165 14.02 -8.83 0.75
N LEU A 166 15.18 -8.66 1.41
CA LEU A 166 16.00 -9.79 1.88
C LEU A 166 15.24 -10.63 2.90
N SER A 167 14.62 -10.00 3.90
CA SER A 167 13.81 -10.71 4.89
C SER A 167 12.66 -11.49 4.26
N ALA A 168 11.99 -10.93 3.25
CA ALA A 168 10.92 -11.62 2.53
C ALA A 168 11.44 -12.80 1.69
N ALA A 169 12.62 -12.66 1.06
CA ALA A 169 13.24 -13.74 0.28
C ALA A 169 13.78 -14.88 1.15
N CYS A 170 14.25 -14.58 2.36
CA CYS A 170 14.76 -15.56 3.32
C CYS A 170 13.68 -16.14 4.24
N ALA A 171 12.45 -15.61 4.22
CA ALA A 171 11.36 -16.16 4.99
C ALA A 171 11.11 -17.62 4.55
N PRO A 172 11.03 -18.58 5.48
CA PRO A 172 10.73 -19.95 5.12
C PRO A 172 9.40 -19.99 4.36
N LEU A 173 9.29 -20.90 3.37
CA LEU A 173 8.08 -21.16 2.56
C LEU A 173 6.90 -21.74 3.39
N ALA A 174 6.72 -21.27 4.62
CA ALA A 174 5.62 -21.65 5.49
C ALA A 174 4.43 -20.73 5.20
N ARG A 175 3.62 -21.14 4.22
CA ARG A 175 2.15 -20.97 4.06
C ARG A 175 1.80 -20.86 2.57
N ASN A 176 1.59 -22.03 1.96
CA ASN A 176 0.52 -22.21 0.98
C ASN A 176 -0.63 -22.88 1.72
#